data_AF-A0A8T4SG25-F1
#
_entry.id   AF-A0A8T4SG25-F1
#
_cell.length_a   1.000
_cell.length_b   1.000
_cell.length_c   1.000
_cell.angle_alpha   90.00
_cell.angle_beta   90.00
_cell.angle_gamma   90.00
#
_symmetry.space_group_name_H-M   'P 1'
#
loop_
_entity.id
_entity.type
_entity.pdbx_description
1 polymer ?
#
loop_
_entity_poly.entity_id
_entity_poly.type
_entity_poly.pdbx_seq_one_letter_code
_entity_poly.pdbx_strand_id
1 'polypeptide(L)'
;MGLFTQENRIKCGRCNTEFDLNRNISGCPLCSFGNKTLGIEPSIVAHSTKKIQKQNTYLATPPELKLKSGYVNPDSETKIWGAWLMFNDFCAPKFVTRVLAWKLAEQKKEHIILKDLMEAVIHTIKEEGLSQFKGFPNLEKDRKGTRLVNHFLQTFVKMGLVEVRPTSKSTKNIWSENWDKIEITLTKEGLEFSRLRNTIFDEGKVDQILTSEEKNWLIGYLKKVDKDGYKEYSILKEVYDFLQEGDKDYEDLIQWFKNNKKFKDYIHQRSERAKKDPKVFEQQLTNYARTFASAKISLLRELGVVKDKRNDYTLIGELK
;
A
#
# COMPACT_ATOMS: atom_id res chain seq x y z
N MET A 1 44.27 -39.85 -3.55
CA MET A 1 43.18 -39.74 -2.56
C MET A 1 42.46 -38.43 -2.79
N GLY A 2 41.36 -38.44 -3.56
CA GLY A 2 40.49 -37.26 -3.72
C GLY A 2 39.40 -37.31 -2.66
N LEU A 3 39.37 -36.32 -1.77
CA LEU A 3 38.33 -36.16 -0.76
C LEU A 3 37.00 -35.81 -1.46
N PHE A 4 36.08 -36.76 -1.51
CA PHE A 4 34.70 -36.54 -1.91
C PHE A 4 34.03 -35.59 -0.92
N THR A 5 33.61 -34.42 -1.39
CA THR A 5 32.65 -33.58 -0.65
C THR A 5 31.27 -34.20 -0.85
N GLN A 6 30.72 -34.82 0.20
CA GLN A 6 29.35 -35.34 0.16
C GLN A 6 28.37 -34.15 0.03
N GLU A 7 27.58 -34.12 -1.04
CA GLU A 7 26.52 -33.13 -1.22
C GLU A 7 25.45 -33.31 -0.15
N ASN A 8 25.28 -32.30 0.72
CA ASN A 8 24.25 -32.32 1.77
C ASN A 8 23.04 -31.51 1.30
N ARG A 9 22.31 -32.05 0.31
CA ARG A 9 21.12 -31.40 -0.24
C ARG A 9 19.95 -31.49 0.73
N ILE A 10 19.41 -30.34 1.07
CA ILE A 10 18.22 -30.20 1.90
C ILE A 10 17.16 -29.36 1.18
N LYS A 11 15.90 -29.55 1.57
CA LYS A 11 14.76 -28.77 1.06
C LYS A 11 14.32 -27.76 2.10
N CYS A 12 14.21 -26.49 1.72
CA CYS A 12 13.72 -25.44 2.60
C CYS A 12 12.25 -25.67 2.94
N GLY A 13 11.91 -25.83 4.23
CA GLY A 13 10.52 -26.00 4.66
C GLY A 13 9.62 -24.78 4.43
N ARG A 14 10.18 -23.60 4.11
CA ARG A 14 9.41 -22.36 3.88
C ARG A 14 9.11 -22.09 2.41
N CYS A 15 10.09 -22.28 1.53
CA CYS A 15 9.95 -21.96 0.10
C CYS A 15 10.15 -23.17 -0.83
N ASN A 16 10.33 -24.37 -0.27
CA ASN A 16 10.53 -25.64 -0.99
C ASN A 16 11.76 -25.66 -1.92
N THR A 17 12.67 -24.70 -1.81
CA THR A 17 13.93 -24.68 -2.57
C THR A 17 14.88 -25.74 -2.05
N GLU A 18 15.43 -26.54 -2.96
CA GLU A 18 16.51 -27.48 -2.64
C GLU A 18 17.87 -26.80 -2.80
N PHE A 19 18.74 -26.97 -1.80
CA PHE A 19 20.07 -26.39 -1.82
C PHE A 19 21.05 -27.21 -0.99
N ASP A 20 22.34 -27.08 -1.29
CA ASP A 20 23.42 -27.72 -0.53
C ASP A 20 23.71 -26.91 0.75
N LEU A 21 23.50 -27.54 1.91
CA LEU A 21 23.75 -26.94 3.22
C LEU A 21 25.22 -26.56 3.40
N ASN A 22 26.14 -27.33 2.82
CA ASN A 22 27.58 -27.07 2.94
C ASN A 22 28.01 -25.78 2.22
N ARG A 23 27.25 -25.36 1.19
CA ARG A 23 27.48 -24.11 0.44
C ARG A 23 26.65 -22.93 0.96
N ASN A 24 25.63 -23.20 1.77
CA ASN A 24 24.69 -22.20 2.28
C ASN A 24 24.45 -22.41 3.78
N ILE A 25 25.54 -22.34 4.55
CA ILE A 25 25.57 -22.61 6.00
C ILE A 25 24.64 -21.66 6.78
N SER A 26 24.45 -20.45 6.27
CA SER A 26 23.58 -19.40 6.80
C SER A 26 22.09 -19.59 6.48
N GLY A 27 21.68 -20.72 5.91
CA GLY A 27 20.28 -21.05 5.64
C GLY A 27 19.89 -20.91 4.17
N CYS A 28 18.59 -20.91 3.90
CA CYS A 28 18.08 -20.99 2.54
C CYS A 28 18.51 -19.78 1.70
N PRO A 29 19.15 -19.98 0.53
CA PRO A 29 19.63 -18.87 -0.29
C PRO A 29 18.51 -18.03 -0.89
N LEU A 30 17.29 -18.59 -1.00
CA LEU A 30 16.16 -17.90 -1.62
C LEU A 30 15.36 -17.05 -0.62
N CYS A 31 15.18 -17.52 0.61
CA CYS A 31 14.31 -16.86 1.60
C CYS A 31 14.99 -16.57 2.94
N SER A 32 16.29 -16.85 3.06
CA SER A 32 17.11 -16.65 4.26
C SER A 32 16.60 -17.39 5.50
N PHE A 33 15.73 -18.37 5.33
CA PHE A 33 15.22 -19.21 6.42
C PHE A 33 16.35 -20.07 6.98
N GLY A 34 16.60 -19.98 8.30
CA GLY A 34 17.68 -20.68 9.00
C GLY A 34 18.91 -19.83 9.32
N ASN A 35 18.91 -18.53 9.02
CA ASN A 35 20.04 -17.65 9.28
C ASN A 35 20.22 -17.40 10.78
N LYS A 36 21.15 -18.13 11.41
CA LYS A 36 21.60 -17.87 12.79
C LYS A 36 22.58 -16.71 12.81
N THR A 37 22.08 -15.49 12.92
CA THR A 37 22.85 -14.42 13.56
C THR A 37 22.90 -14.71 15.06
N LEU A 38 24.04 -15.18 15.53
CA LEU A 38 24.39 -15.40 16.93
C LEU A 38 24.33 -14.08 17.71
N GLY A 39 23.66 -14.10 18.88
CA GLY A 39 23.65 -12.99 19.82
C GLY A 39 22.68 -13.14 21.00
N ILE A 40 22.97 -14.09 21.90
CA ILE A 40 22.48 -14.27 23.29
C ILE A 40 21.41 -15.37 23.50
N GLU A 41 21.74 -16.27 24.43
CA GLU A 41 21.13 -17.57 24.77
C GLU A 41 19.69 -17.51 25.34
N PRO A 42 18.93 -18.62 25.25
CA PRO A 42 17.61 -18.75 25.82
C PRO A 42 17.69 -19.10 27.32
N SER A 43 17.53 -18.11 28.20
CA SER A 43 17.08 -18.40 29.56
C SER A 43 15.60 -18.79 29.51
N ILE A 44 15.35 -20.08 29.74
CA ILE A 44 14.04 -20.62 30.07
C ILE A 44 13.62 -19.94 31.38
N VAL A 45 12.82 -18.89 31.28
CA VAL A 45 12.03 -18.37 32.39
C VAL A 45 10.58 -18.56 31.99
N ALA A 46 9.96 -19.58 32.59
CA ALA A 46 8.51 -19.66 32.68
C ALA A 46 8.01 -18.37 33.35
N HIS A 47 7.51 -17.44 32.54
CA HIS A 47 6.71 -16.32 33.00
C HIS A 47 5.34 -16.45 32.38
N SER A 48 4.50 -17.20 33.08
CA SER A 48 3.14 -16.74 33.35
C SER A 48 3.23 -15.34 33.96
N THR A 49 3.16 -14.33 33.11
CA THR A 49 2.58 -13.04 33.46
C THR A 49 1.83 -12.61 32.23
N LYS A 50 0.53 -12.33 32.40
CA LYS A 50 -0.23 -11.49 31.48
C LYS A 50 0.60 -10.21 31.24
N LYS A 51 1.41 -10.18 30.19
CA LYS A 51 1.78 -8.90 29.59
C LYS A 51 0.50 -8.42 28.94
N ILE A 52 -0.23 -7.58 29.66
CA ILE A 52 -1.00 -6.52 29.01
C ILE A 52 0.06 -5.75 28.24
N GLN A 53 0.36 -6.17 27.01
CA GLN A 53 1.05 -5.32 26.06
C GLN A 53 0.23 -4.04 26.06
N LYS A 54 0.83 -2.93 26.52
CA LYS A 54 0.30 -1.61 26.21
C LYS A 54 0.16 -1.60 24.70
N GLN A 55 -1.05 -1.82 24.22
CA GLN A 55 -1.37 -1.73 22.81
C GLN A 55 -0.91 -0.32 22.41
N ASN A 56 0.03 -0.23 21.47
CA ASN A 56 0.46 1.06 20.98
C ASN A 56 -0.79 1.82 20.55
N THR A 57 -1.06 2.94 21.22
CA THR A 57 -2.35 3.64 21.13
C THR A 57 -2.73 3.86 19.67
N TYR A 58 -1.73 4.11 18.81
CA TYR A 58 -1.90 4.41 17.39
C TYR A 58 -2.35 3.24 16.51
N LEU A 59 -2.19 1.98 16.94
CA LEU A 59 -2.74 0.82 16.22
C LEU A 59 -4.18 0.52 16.59
N ALA A 60 -4.59 0.83 17.83
CA ALA A 60 -5.94 0.58 18.29
C ALA A 60 -6.97 1.39 17.48
N THR A 61 -8.21 0.91 17.44
CA THR A 61 -9.33 1.67 16.87
C THR A 61 -9.34 3.08 17.47
N PRO A 62 -9.23 4.15 16.66
CA PRO A 62 -9.17 5.51 17.17
C PRO A 62 -10.46 5.90 17.89
N PRO A 63 -10.49 7.00 18.67
CA PRO A 63 -11.72 7.49 19.27
C PRO A 63 -12.66 8.12 18.22
N GLU A 64 -13.90 8.38 18.61
CA GLU A 64 -14.82 9.18 17.80
C GLU A 64 -14.37 10.65 17.80
N LEU A 65 -14.41 11.30 16.63
CA LEU A 65 -14.08 12.71 16.46
C LEU A 65 -15.19 13.40 15.67
N LYS A 66 -15.52 14.63 16.05
CA LYS A 66 -16.47 15.46 15.30
C LYS A 66 -15.74 16.11 14.12
N LEU A 67 -15.76 15.47 12.96
CA LEU A 67 -15.09 15.93 11.74
C LEU A 67 -16.11 16.29 10.64
N LYS A 68 -15.69 17.15 9.72
CA LYS A 68 -16.48 17.53 8.55
C LYS A 68 -16.40 16.44 7.48
N SER A 69 -17.43 16.32 6.66
CA SER A 69 -17.38 15.43 5.49
C SER A 69 -16.38 15.95 4.47
N GLY A 70 -15.68 15.03 3.83
CA GLY A 70 -14.66 15.36 2.86
C GLY A 70 -15.22 15.74 1.50
N TYR A 71 -14.41 16.44 0.72
CA TYR A 71 -14.70 16.74 -0.68
C TYR A 71 -13.78 15.96 -1.62
N VAL A 72 -14.38 15.25 -2.57
CA VAL A 72 -13.65 14.50 -3.61
C VAL A 72 -13.08 15.50 -4.61
N ASN A 73 -11.75 15.53 -4.75
CA ASN A 73 -11.06 16.49 -5.62
C ASN A 73 -10.14 15.76 -6.63
N PRO A 74 -10.71 15.16 -7.68
CA PRO A 74 -9.94 14.39 -8.64
C PRO A 74 -9.24 15.32 -9.64
N ASP A 75 -7.98 15.02 -9.91
CA ASP A 75 -7.17 15.65 -10.96
C ASP A 75 -7.42 15.00 -12.33
N SER A 76 -6.75 15.51 -13.37
CA SER A 76 -6.92 15.00 -14.74
C SER A 76 -6.58 13.52 -14.89
N GLU A 77 -5.63 13.01 -14.11
CA GLU A 77 -5.25 11.61 -14.12
C GLU A 77 -6.30 10.73 -13.45
N THR A 78 -6.70 11.08 -12.21
CA THR A 78 -7.65 10.29 -11.42
C THR A 78 -9.04 10.25 -12.04
N LYS A 79 -9.37 11.25 -12.86
CA LYS A 79 -10.56 11.25 -13.73
C LYS A 79 -10.53 10.23 -14.86
N ILE A 80 -9.36 9.73 -15.24
CA ILE A 80 -9.20 8.80 -16.36
C ILE A 80 -8.80 7.40 -15.85
N TRP A 81 -7.85 7.31 -14.92
CA TRP A 81 -7.18 6.06 -14.51
C TRP A 81 -7.31 5.70 -13.03
N GLY A 82 -8.08 6.50 -12.28
CA GLY A 82 -8.10 6.41 -10.82
C GLY A 82 -6.75 6.80 -10.22
N ALA A 83 -6.45 6.28 -9.04
CA ALA A 83 -5.24 6.55 -8.29
C ALA A 83 -3.97 6.43 -9.14
N TRP A 84 -3.00 7.28 -8.81
CA TRP A 84 -1.70 7.28 -9.46
C TRP A 84 -1.06 5.90 -9.42
N LEU A 85 -0.26 5.58 -10.44
CA LEU A 85 0.36 4.28 -10.69
C LEU A 85 1.05 3.58 -9.49
N MET A 86 1.51 4.31 -8.46
CA MET A 86 2.11 3.70 -7.27
C MET A 86 1.16 3.50 -6.08
N PHE A 87 -0.11 3.88 -6.21
CA PHE A 87 -1.14 3.51 -5.25
C PHE A 87 -1.51 2.04 -5.48
N ASN A 88 -1.06 1.17 -4.59
CA ASN A 88 -1.16 -0.27 -4.74
C ASN A 88 -1.46 -0.99 -3.43
N ASP A 89 -1.90 -0.27 -2.40
CA ASP A 89 -2.18 -0.81 -1.07
C ASP A 89 -3.10 0.16 -0.33
N PHE A 90 -4.12 -0.34 0.36
CA PHE A 90 -5.03 0.41 1.24
C PHE A 90 -4.60 0.33 2.71
N CYS A 91 -3.91 -0.74 3.09
CA CYS A 91 -3.48 -1.02 4.46
C CYS A 91 -2.54 0.04 5.07
N ALA A 92 -1.44 0.40 4.38
CA ALA A 92 -0.50 1.42 4.83
C ALA A 92 -1.13 2.83 4.88
N PRO A 93 -1.90 3.29 3.86
CA PRO A 93 -2.69 4.50 4.00
C PRO A 93 -3.67 4.48 5.18
N LYS A 94 -4.36 3.35 5.41
CA LYS A 94 -5.27 3.19 6.55
C LYS A 94 -4.54 3.37 7.87
N PHE A 95 -3.37 2.76 8.01
CA PHE A 95 -2.52 2.96 9.18
C PHE A 95 -2.22 4.45 9.40
N VAL A 96 -1.82 5.18 8.35
CA VAL A 96 -1.57 6.64 8.47
C VAL A 96 -2.82 7.39 8.95
N THR A 97 -4.01 7.01 8.46
CA THR A 97 -5.27 7.61 8.97
C THR A 97 -5.55 7.27 10.43
N ARG A 98 -5.22 6.06 10.91
CA ARG A 98 -5.34 5.72 12.34
C ARG A 98 -4.42 6.56 13.22
N VAL A 99 -3.14 6.70 12.83
CA VAL A 99 -2.20 7.56 13.55
C VAL A 99 -2.71 9.00 13.57
N LEU A 100 -3.19 9.53 12.44
CA LEU A 100 -3.73 10.88 12.35
C LEU A 100 -4.94 11.09 13.27
N ALA A 101 -5.89 10.15 13.31
CA ALA A 101 -7.06 10.24 14.19
C ALA A 101 -6.66 10.35 15.66
N TRP A 102 -5.73 9.49 16.11
CA TRP A 102 -5.23 9.56 17.48
C TRP A 102 -4.48 10.85 17.78
N LYS A 103 -3.62 11.33 16.87
CA LYS A 103 -2.90 12.60 17.05
C LYS A 103 -3.85 13.78 17.17
N LEU A 104 -4.93 13.82 16.39
CA LEU A 104 -5.98 14.84 16.50
C LEU A 104 -6.67 14.76 17.87
N ALA A 105 -6.99 13.55 18.33
CA ALA A 105 -7.62 13.31 19.63
C ALA A 105 -6.73 13.74 20.82
N GLU A 106 -5.46 13.34 20.81
CA GLU A 106 -4.47 13.66 21.84
C GLU A 106 -4.23 15.16 21.95
N GLN A 107 -4.06 15.83 20.81
CA GLN A 107 -3.79 17.26 20.77
C GLN A 107 -5.05 18.12 20.94
N LYS A 108 -6.25 17.53 20.80
CA LYS A 108 -7.55 18.22 20.79
C LYS A 108 -7.58 19.36 19.76
N LYS A 109 -7.03 19.12 18.57
CA LYS A 109 -6.98 20.08 17.47
C LYS A 109 -7.76 19.59 16.26
N GLU A 110 -8.30 20.53 15.48
CA GLU A 110 -8.95 20.23 14.19
C GLU A 110 -7.91 19.85 13.11
N HIS A 111 -6.68 20.37 13.18
CA HIS A 111 -5.59 20.06 12.27
C HIS A 111 -4.27 19.88 13.04
N ILE A 112 -3.35 19.08 12.50
CA ILE A 112 -1.96 18.98 12.97
C ILE A 112 -0.97 19.26 11.85
N ILE A 113 0.29 19.49 12.20
CA ILE A 113 1.36 19.64 11.21
C ILE A 113 1.72 18.28 10.61
N LEU A 114 1.87 18.21 9.28
CA LEU A 114 2.18 16.97 8.57
C LEU A 114 3.50 16.36 9.03
N LYS A 115 4.51 17.18 9.34
CA LYS A 115 5.77 16.71 9.92
C LYS A 115 5.54 15.89 11.20
N ASP A 116 4.72 16.39 12.12
CA ASP A 116 4.41 15.71 13.39
C ASP A 116 3.67 14.38 13.16
N LEU A 117 2.79 14.34 12.16
CA LEU A 117 2.14 13.09 11.73
C LEU A 117 3.18 12.09 11.23
N MET A 118 4.05 12.51 10.31
CA MET A 118 5.01 11.63 9.67
C MET A 118 6.06 11.10 10.64
N GLU A 119 6.49 11.91 11.62
CA GLU A 119 7.35 11.45 12.71
C GLU A 119 6.67 10.36 13.55
N ALA A 120 5.40 10.54 13.93
CA ALA A 120 4.63 9.53 14.67
C ALA A 120 4.42 8.24 13.85
N VAL A 121 4.10 8.37 12.56
CA VAL A 121 3.93 7.25 11.62
C VAL A 121 5.22 6.44 11.50
N ILE A 122 6.37 7.09 11.24
CA ILE A 122 7.66 6.40 11.08
C ILE A 122 8.09 5.72 12.37
N HIS A 123 7.91 6.40 13.50
CA HIS A 123 8.21 5.85 14.82
C HIS A 123 7.38 4.58 15.07
N THR A 124 6.07 4.66 14.88
CA THR A 124 5.14 3.54 15.10
C THR A 124 5.43 2.37 14.13
N ILE A 125 5.74 2.63 12.86
CA ILE A 125 6.16 1.58 11.90
C ILE A 125 7.38 0.82 12.40
N LYS A 126 8.35 1.53 12.98
CA LYS A 126 9.57 0.92 13.52
C LYS A 126 9.28 0.06 14.75
N GLU A 127 8.50 0.59 15.69
CA GLU A 127 8.16 -0.10 16.94
C GLU A 127 7.34 -1.38 16.69
N GLU A 128 6.40 -1.31 15.76
CA GLU A 128 5.47 -2.39 15.45
C GLU A 128 5.99 -3.33 14.34
N GLY A 129 7.19 -3.08 13.81
CA GLY A 129 7.80 -3.92 12.78
C GLY A 129 7.00 -3.97 11.46
N LEU A 130 6.29 -2.89 11.11
CA LEU A 130 5.38 -2.88 9.95
C LEU A 130 6.10 -2.81 8.61
N SER A 131 7.40 -2.50 8.57
CA SER A 131 8.19 -2.43 7.33
C SER A 131 8.27 -3.75 6.55
N GLN A 132 7.87 -4.87 7.15
CA GLN A 132 7.78 -6.17 6.47
C GLN A 132 6.55 -6.29 5.55
N PHE A 133 5.50 -5.49 5.81
CA PHE A 133 4.27 -5.51 5.04
C PHE A 133 4.38 -4.63 3.80
N LYS A 134 3.61 -4.95 2.77
CA LYS A 134 3.51 -4.17 1.55
C LYS A 134 2.97 -2.78 1.86
N GLY A 135 3.38 -1.80 1.05
CA GLY A 135 2.95 -0.41 1.16
C GLY A 135 3.77 0.38 2.17
N PHE A 136 4.12 -0.23 3.30
CA PHE A 136 4.96 0.39 4.31
C PHE A 136 6.38 0.69 3.80
N PRO A 137 6.98 1.83 4.20
CA PRO A 137 8.35 2.16 3.85
C PRO A 137 9.33 1.17 4.51
N ASN A 138 10.30 0.72 3.73
CA ASN A 138 11.51 0.13 4.28
C ASN A 138 12.35 1.29 4.86
N LEU A 139 12.38 1.39 6.19
CA LEU A 139 12.99 2.52 6.89
C LEU A 139 14.50 2.64 6.68
N GLU A 140 15.19 1.63 6.17
CA GLU A 140 16.60 1.76 5.79
C GLU A 140 16.77 2.57 4.50
N LYS A 141 15.82 2.42 3.55
CA LYS A 141 15.87 2.99 2.20
C LYS A 141 15.01 4.25 2.04
N ASP A 142 13.87 4.32 2.71
CA ASP A 142 12.95 5.48 2.70
C ASP A 142 12.77 6.01 4.12
N ARG A 143 13.87 6.55 4.68
CA ARG A 143 13.92 7.08 6.05
C ARG A 143 12.92 8.21 6.32
N LYS A 144 12.45 8.88 5.26
CA LYS A 144 11.54 10.02 5.39
C LYS A 144 10.08 9.65 5.19
N GLY A 145 9.75 8.42 4.77
CA GLY A 145 8.36 8.06 4.46
C GLY A 145 7.81 8.83 3.26
N THR A 146 8.67 9.20 2.31
CA THR A 146 8.32 10.00 1.13
C THR A 146 7.23 9.30 0.30
N ARG A 147 7.30 7.97 0.23
CA ARG A 147 6.29 7.14 -0.44
C ARG A 147 4.91 7.28 0.21
N LEU A 148 4.82 7.29 1.54
CA LEU A 148 3.55 7.42 2.25
C LEU A 148 2.88 8.76 1.91
N VAL A 149 3.66 9.84 1.88
CA VAL A 149 3.12 11.16 1.53
C VAL A 149 2.72 11.21 0.06
N ASN A 150 3.66 10.93 -0.83
CA ASN A 150 3.48 11.20 -2.26
C ASN A 150 2.58 10.19 -2.98
N HIS A 151 2.44 8.98 -2.47
CA HIS A 151 1.70 7.92 -3.19
C HIS A 151 0.40 7.54 -2.47
N PHE A 152 0.30 7.80 -1.17
CA PHE A 152 -0.87 7.44 -0.38
C PHE A 152 -1.64 8.67 0.11
N LEU A 153 -1.01 9.59 0.85
CA LEU A 153 -1.73 10.76 1.36
C LEU A 153 -2.27 11.64 0.24
N GLN A 154 -1.51 11.87 -0.83
CA GLN A 154 -2.02 12.58 -2.01
C GLN A 154 -3.29 11.92 -2.57
N THR A 155 -3.30 10.59 -2.64
CA THR A 155 -4.43 9.80 -3.12
C THR A 155 -5.63 9.96 -2.20
N PHE A 156 -5.42 9.89 -0.89
CA PHE A 156 -6.47 10.05 0.13
C PHE A 156 -7.03 11.46 0.18
N VAL A 157 -6.23 12.49 -0.12
CA VAL A 157 -6.71 13.86 -0.32
C VAL A 157 -7.62 13.94 -1.54
N LYS A 158 -7.22 13.35 -2.68
CA LYS A 158 -8.06 13.34 -3.89
C LYS A 158 -9.37 12.58 -3.69
N MET A 159 -9.35 11.51 -2.89
CA MET A 159 -10.54 10.75 -2.51
C MET A 159 -11.43 11.49 -1.51
N GLY A 160 -10.95 12.56 -0.86
CA GLY A 160 -11.71 13.24 0.19
C GLY A 160 -11.72 12.49 1.52
N LEU A 161 -10.70 11.65 1.80
CA LEU A 161 -10.52 11.01 3.11
C LEU A 161 -9.70 11.89 4.06
N VAL A 162 -8.83 12.71 3.51
CA VAL A 162 -7.91 13.60 4.23
C VAL A 162 -8.01 15.00 3.65
N GLU A 163 -7.88 16.02 4.48
CA GLU A 163 -7.74 17.41 4.03
C GLU A 163 -6.36 17.95 4.37
N VAL A 164 -5.80 18.72 3.45
CA VAL A 164 -4.52 19.42 3.63
C VAL A 164 -4.64 20.88 3.26
N ARG A 165 -3.96 21.75 3.99
CA ARG A 165 -3.87 23.19 3.68
C ARG A 165 -2.49 23.74 4.06
N PRO A 166 -1.96 24.72 3.31
CA PRO A 166 -0.70 25.35 3.66
C PRO A 166 -0.90 26.25 4.89
N THR A 167 0.13 26.39 5.73
CA THR A 167 0.13 27.31 6.89
C THR A 167 0.38 28.76 6.50
N SER A 168 0.79 29.03 5.25
CA SER A 168 1.07 30.36 4.73
C SER A 168 0.53 30.52 3.29
N LYS A 169 0.49 31.76 2.77
CA LYS A 169 -0.03 32.06 1.43
C LYS A 169 0.83 31.42 0.31
N SER A 170 0.44 30.19 -0.02
CA SER A 170 0.54 29.39 -1.25
C SER A 170 1.77 29.52 -2.15
N THR A 171 2.49 28.39 -2.26
CA THR A 171 3.15 27.97 -3.50
C THR A 171 2.15 27.33 -4.49
N LYS A 172 2.55 27.05 -5.74
CA LYS A 172 1.67 26.42 -6.76
C LYS A 172 1.35 24.94 -6.48
N ASN A 173 2.09 24.27 -5.58
CA ASN A 173 1.89 22.86 -5.25
C ASN A 173 2.23 22.58 -3.78
N ILE A 174 1.21 22.29 -2.97
CA ILE A 174 1.35 22.04 -1.53
C ILE A 174 2.34 20.91 -1.22
N TRP A 175 2.43 19.89 -2.07
CA TRP A 175 3.31 18.75 -1.86
C TRP A 175 4.78 19.04 -2.13
N SER A 176 5.09 20.21 -2.70
CA SER A 176 6.45 20.73 -2.84
C SER A 176 6.90 21.58 -1.64
N GLU A 177 5.99 21.88 -0.71
CA GLU A 177 6.32 22.61 0.50
C GLU A 177 6.98 21.68 1.54
N ASN A 178 7.72 22.29 2.47
CA ASN A 178 8.22 21.56 3.63
C ASN A 178 7.04 21.09 4.49
N TRP A 179 7.13 19.88 5.05
CA TRP A 179 6.03 19.27 5.82
C TRP A 179 5.69 20.00 7.12
N ASP A 180 6.56 20.90 7.60
CA ASP A 180 6.29 21.81 8.71
C ASP A 180 5.35 22.98 8.34
N LYS A 181 5.10 23.18 7.03
CA LYS A 181 4.21 24.21 6.50
C LYS A 181 2.88 23.67 5.98
N ILE A 182 2.60 22.38 6.23
CA ILE A 182 1.38 21.72 5.77
C ILE A 182 0.59 21.30 7.01
N GLU A 183 -0.63 21.80 7.11
CA GLU A 183 -1.62 21.30 8.05
C GLU A 183 -2.43 20.19 7.40
N ILE A 184 -2.71 19.15 8.17
CA ILE A 184 -3.44 17.95 7.76
C ILE A 184 -4.51 17.60 8.78
N THR A 185 -5.67 17.13 8.30
CA THR A 185 -6.72 16.56 9.13
C THR A 185 -7.44 15.41 8.43
N LEU A 186 -8.22 14.65 9.20
CA LEU A 186 -9.15 13.67 8.68
C LEU A 186 -10.49 14.31 8.37
N THR A 187 -11.15 13.72 7.38
CA THR A 187 -12.57 13.94 7.14
C THR A 187 -13.39 12.91 7.92
N LYS A 188 -14.71 13.08 7.95
CA LYS A 188 -15.65 12.10 8.50
C LYS A 188 -15.42 10.72 7.86
N GLU A 189 -15.37 10.64 6.54
CA GLU A 189 -15.17 9.38 5.84
C GLU A 189 -13.76 8.79 6.04
N GLY A 190 -12.74 9.64 6.17
CA GLY A 190 -11.40 9.20 6.57
C GLY A 190 -11.36 8.59 7.97
N LEU A 191 -12.09 9.16 8.91
CA LEU A 191 -12.23 8.60 10.26
C LEU A 191 -12.99 7.28 10.23
N GLU A 192 -14.13 7.21 9.52
CA GLU A 192 -14.87 5.95 9.33
C GLU A 192 -13.94 4.85 8.82
N PHE A 193 -13.18 5.11 7.75
CA PHE A 193 -12.21 4.17 7.20
C PHE A 193 -11.13 3.73 8.22
N SER A 194 -10.58 4.68 8.96
CA SER A 194 -9.54 4.41 9.97
C SER A 194 -10.04 3.49 11.09
N ARG A 195 -11.35 3.57 11.43
CA ARG A 195 -11.98 2.84 12.53
C ARG A 195 -12.37 1.41 12.17
N LEU A 196 -12.56 1.10 10.89
CA LEU A 196 -12.86 -0.26 10.42
C LEU A 196 -11.82 -1.24 10.98
N ARG A 197 -12.22 -2.46 11.32
CA ARG A 197 -11.30 -3.51 11.75
C ARG A 197 -10.27 -3.83 10.66
N ASN A 198 -9.09 -4.31 10.98
CA ASN A 198 -8.02 -4.66 10.04
C ASN A 198 -7.30 -5.94 10.48
N THR A 199 -6.96 -6.81 9.53
CA THR A 199 -6.33 -8.11 9.80
C THR A 199 -4.96 -7.99 10.47
N ILE A 200 -4.14 -7.00 10.09
CA ILE A 200 -2.79 -6.83 10.63
C ILE A 200 -2.86 -6.21 12.03
N PHE A 201 -3.55 -5.08 12.16
CA PHE A 201 -3.46 -4.27 13.38
C PHE A 201 -4.34 -4.80 14.52
N ASP A 202 -5.48 -5.42 14.19
CA ASP A 202 -6.47 -5.84 15.19
C ASP A 202 -6.50 -7.36 15.40
N GLU A 203 -6.08 -8.15 14.41
CA GLU A 203 -6.08 -9.62 14.49
C GLU A 203 -4.67 -10.24 14.56
N GLY A 204 -3.62 -9.44 14.34
CA GLY A 204 -2.23 -9.91 14.34
C GLY A 204 -1.90 -10.89 13.21
N LYS A 205 -2.68 -10.87 12.12
CA LYS A 205 -2.44 -11.71 10.95
C LYS A 205 -1.35 -11.14 10.06
N VAL A 206 -0.80 -12.02 9.22
CA VAL A 206 0.26 -11.66 8.26
C VAL A 206 -0.25 -11.40 6.84
N ASP A 207 -1.47 -11.88 6.52
CA ASP A 207 -2.13 -11.59 5.24
C ASP A 207 -2.74 -10.20 5.26
N GLN A 208 -2.58 -9.48 4.14
CA GLN A 208 -3.11 -8.11 3.97
C GLN A 208 -4.48 -8.11 3.28
N ILE A 209 -5.17 -9.25 3.24
CA ILE A 209 -6.51 -9.31 2.67
C ILE A 209 -7.46 -8.56 3.61
N LEU A 210 -8.25 -7.65 3.04
CA LEU A 210 -9.19 -6.85 3.80
C LEU A 210 -10.25 -7.73 4.47
N THR A 211 -10.65 -7.34 5.67
CA THR A 211 -11.82 -7.94 6.34
C THR A 211 -13.09 -7.69 5.50
N SER A 212 -14.14 -8.49 5.71
CA SER A 212 -15.42 -8.29 5.01
C SER A 212 -16.02 -6.89 5.26
N GLU A 213 -15.86 -6.37 6.48
CA GLU A 213 -16.28 -5.02 6.86
C GLU A 213 -15.52 -3.95 6.05
N GLU A 214 -14.18 -4.04 6.01
CA GLU A 214 -13.33 -3.14 5.22
C GLU A 214 -13.68 -3.19 3.74
N LYS A 215 -13.79 -4.40 3.18
CA LYS A 215 -14.10 -4.60 1.77
C LYS A 215 -15.43 -3.93 1.41
N ASN A 216 -16.48 -4.18 2.19
CA ASN A 216 -17.80 -3.64 1.91
C ASN A 216 -17.83 -2.11 1.98
N TRP A 217 -17.22 -1.53 3.02
CA TRP A 217 -17.13 -0.08 3.15
C TRP A 217 -16.32 0.51 2.00
N LEU A 218 -15.16 -0.07 1.69
CA LEU A 218 -14.25 0.45 0.67
C LEU A 218 -14.84 0.38 -0.72
N ILE A 219 -15.46 -0.74 -1.11
CA ILE A 219 -16.15 -0.84 -2.41
C ILE A 219 -17.31 0.15 -2.49
N GLY A 220 -18.11 0.28 -1.43
CA GLY A 220 -19.18 1.27 -1.36
C GLY A 220 -18.65 2.70 -1.54
N TYR A 221 -17.56 3.04 -0.85
CA TYR A 221 -16.93 4.35 -0.94
C TYR A 221 -16.29 4.60 -2.29
N LEU A 222 -15.57 3.63 -2.86
CA LEU A 222 -14.98 3.72 -4.20
C LEU A 222 -16.06 3.95 -5.26
N LYS A 223 -17.22 3.26 -5.17
CA LYS A 223 -18.38 3.51 -6.05
C LYS A 223 -18.96 4.91 -5.87
N LYS A 224 -18.98 5.44 -4.64
CA LYS A 224 -19.44 6.82 -4.35
C LYS A 224 -18.53 7.82 -5.05
N VAL A 225 -17.22 7.78 -4.76
CA VAL A 225 -16.27 8.77 -5.30
C VAL A 225 -16.03 8.62 -6.80
N ASP A 226 -16.29 7.44 -7.38
CA ASP A 226 -16.28 7.25 -8.84
C ASP A 226 -17.33 8.11 -9.55
N LYS A 227 -18.52 8.26 -8.96
CA LYS A 227 -19.57 9.17 -9.47
C LYS A 227 -19.11 10.62 -9.44
N ASP A 228 -18.29 10.98 -8.46
CA ASP A 228 -17.68 12.31 -8.32
C ASP A 228 -16.42 12.49 -9.19
N GLY A 229 -16.09 11.48 -10.00
CA GLY A 229 -15.03 11.54 -11.00
C GLY A 229 -13.71 10.88 -10.59
N TYR A 230 -13.60 10.29 -9.40
CA TYR A 230 -12.41 9.53 -9.01
C TYR A 230 -12.51 8.08 -9.50
N LYS A 231 -11.98 7.77 -10.69
CA LYS A 231 -12.32 6.56 -11.47
C LYS A 231 -11.69 5.23 -11.02
N GLU A 232 -11.21 5.13 -9.79
CA GLU A 232 -10.55 3.91 -9.31
C GLU A 232 -11.47 2.69 -9.34
N TYR A 233 -12.74 2.83 -8.93
CA TYR A 233 -13.68 1.71 -8.97
C TYR A 233 -13.90 1.21 -10.40
N SER A 234 -14.23 2.12 -11.33
CA SER A 234 -14.48 1.76 -12.73
C SER A 234 -13.27 1.05 -13.35
N ILE A 235 -12.05 1.53 -13.09
CA ILE A 235 -10.84 0.92 -13.61
C ILE A 235 -10.59 -0.45 -12.98
N LEU A 236 -10.78 -0.61 -11.66
CA LEU A 236 -10.70 -1.93 -11.03
C LEU A 236 -11.74 -2.90 -11.59
N LYS A 237 -12.95 -2.41 -11.91
CA LYS A 237 -14.00 -3.20 -12.55
C LYS A 237 -13.65 -3.59 -13.97
N GLU A 238 -13.11 -2.69 -14.79
CA GLU A 238 -12.63 -2.99 -16.15
C GLU A 238 -11.52 -4.05 -16.13
N VAL A 239 -10.56 -3.95 -15.19
CA VAL A 239 -9.51 -4.96 -15.01
C VAL A 239 -10.09 -6.29 -14.55
N TYR A 240 -11.01 -6.28 -13.60
CA TYR A 240 -11.70 -7.49 -13.14
C TYR A 240 -12.45 -8.17 -14.29
N ASP A 241 -13.20 -7.43 -15.10
CA ASP A 241 -13.95 -7.95 -16.23
C ASP A 241 -13.02 -8.55 -17.30
N PHE A 242 -11.90 -7.88 -17.59
CA PHE A 242 -10.89 -8.42 -18.49
C PHE A 242 -10.34 -9.78 -18.00
N LEU A 243 -10.08 -9.93 -16.69
CA LEU A 243 -9.62 -11.19 -16.11
C LEU A 243 -10.71 -12.29 -16.11
N GLN A 244 -11.99 -11.92 -16.21
CA GLN A 244 -13.08 -12.90 -16.31
C GLN A 244 -13.18 -13.56 -17.70
N GLU A 245 -12.61 -12.95 -18.75
CA GLU A 245 -12.72 -13.43 -20.14
C GLU A 245 -11.90 -14.71 -20.44
N GLY A 246 -11.27 -15.33 -19.43
CA GLY A 246 -10.56 -16.60 -19.55
C GLY A 246 -9.27 -16.64 -18.76
N ASP A 247 -8.39 -17.59 -19.08
CA ASP A 247 -7.06 -17.69 -18.47
C ASP A 247 -6.16 -16.55 -18.98
N LYS A 248 -6.25 -15.39 -18.31
CA LYS A 248 -5.40 -14.23 -18.56
C LYS A 248 -4.17 -14.24 -17.67
N ASP A 249 -3.04 -13.80 -18.22
CA ASP A 249 -1.82 -13.60 -17.45
C ASP A 249 -1.44 -12.12 -17.29
N TYR A 250 -0.24 -11.89 -16.76
CA TYR A 250 0.28 -10.54 -16.57
C TYR A 250 0.53 -9.79 -17.87
N GLU A 251 1.08 -10.46 -18.88
CA GLU A 251 1.42 -9.86 -20.16
C GLU A 251 0.16 -9.53 -20.96
N ASP A 252 -0.88 -10.34 -20.84
CA ASP A 252 -2.21 -10.03 -21.37
C ASP A 252 -2.75 -8.72 -20.81
N LEU A 253 -2.66 -8.53 -19.47
CA LEU A 253 -3.13 -7.30 -18.83
C LEU A 253 -2.27 -6.08 -19.22
N ILE A 254 -0.95 -6.25 -19.34
CA ILE A 254 -0.07 -5.20 -19.87
C ILE A 254 -0.51 -4.82 -21.28
N GLN A 255 -0.78 -5.80 -22.13
CA GLN A 255 -1.15 -5.55 -23.51
C GLN A 255 -2.55 -4.92 -23.62
N TRP A 256 -3.47 -5.26 -22.71
CA TRP A 256 -4.76 -4.59 -22.55
C TRP A 256 -4.58 -3.09 -22.27
N PHE A 257 -3.76 -2.72 -21.27
CA PHE A 257 -3.44 -1.31 -21.00
C PHE A 257 -2.79 -0.64 -22.21
N LYS A 258 -1.80 -1.28 -22.84
CA LYS A 258 -1.12 -0.74 -24.02
C LYS A 258 -2.09 -0.52 -25.18
N ASN A 259 -3.10 -1.36 -25.36
CA ASN A 259 -4.07 -1.26 -26.46
C ASN A 259 -5.22 -0.29 -26.15
N ASN A 260 -5.43 0.08 -24.90
CA ASN A 260 -6.48 1.00 -24.50
C ASN A 260 -6.19 2.43 -25.00
N LYS A 261 -7.08 2.96 -25.86
CA LYS A 261 -6.92 4.29 -26.47
C LYS A 261 -6.79 5.39 -25.41
N LYS A 262 -7.66 5.37 -24.38
CA LYS A 262 -7.61 6.36 -23.30
C LYS A 262 -6.22 6.36 -22.63
N PHE A 263 -5.59 5.18 -22.53
CA PHE A 263 -4.32 5.00 -21.82
C PHE A 263 -3.19 5.58 -22.64
N LYS A 264 -3.15 5.23 -23.94
CA LYS A 264 -2.23 5.82 -24.91
C LYS A 264 -2.32 7.35 -24.89
N ASP A 265 -3.53 7.91 -24.97
CA ASP A 265 -3.76 9.35 -24.99
C ASP A 265 -3.23 10.03 -23.71
N TYR A 266 -3.52 9.44 -22.55
CA TYR A 266 -3.00 9.92 -21.26
C TYR A 266 -1.46 9.91 -21.20
N ILE A 267 -0.80 8.82 -21.62
CA ILE A 267 0.67 8.76 -21.64
C ILE A 267 1.23 9.81 -22.61
N HIS A 268 0.60 9.97 -23.77
CA HIS A 268 1.04 10.93 -24.79
C HIS A 268 0.97 12.38 -24.30
N GLN A 269 -0.06 12.72 -23.52
CA GLN A 269 -0.23 14.06 -22.93
C GLN A 269 0.85 14.41 -21.90
N ARG A 270 1.39 13.43 -21.16
CA ARG A 270 2.32 13.68 -20.04
C ARG A 270 3.78 13.86 -20.43
N SER A 271 4.19 13.51 -21.64
CA SER A 271 5.60 13.59 -22.04
C SER A 271 5.82 14.30 -23.37
N GLU A 272 6.32 15.54 -23.31
CA GLU A 272 6.73 16.31 -24.50
C GLU A 272 7.77 15.58 -25.36
N ARG A 273 8.62 14.77 -24.75
CA ARG A 273 9.61 13.96 -25.47
C ARG A 273 8.95 12.79 -26.20
N ALA A 274 7.97 12.13 -25.57
CA ALA A 274 7.22 11.04 -26.19
C ALA A 274 6.34 11.52 -27.35
N LYS A 275 5.87 12.77 -27.32
CA LYS A 275 5.16 13.40 -28.46
C LYS A 275 6.01 13.48 -29.73
N LYS A 276 7.34 13.55 -29.58
CA LYS A 276 8.30 13.78 -30.69
C LYS A 276 9.08 12.53 -31.08
N ASP A 277 9.08 11.49 -30.25
CA ASP A 277 9.86 10.27 -30.45
C ASP A 277 9.00 9.02 -30.20
N PRO A 278 8.59 8.30 -31.26
CA PRO A 278 7.80 7.07 -31.14
C PRO A 278 8.46 5.98 -30.30
N LYS A 279 9.80 5.85 -30.31
CA LYS A 279 10.50 4.83 -29.51
C LYS A 279 10.41 5.15 -28.02
N VAL A 280 10.57 6.41 -27.67
CA VAL A 280 10.41 6.89 -26.28
C VAL A 280 8.96 6.71 -25.82
N PHE A 281 7.99 6.98 -26.69
CA PHE A 281 6.57 6.76 -26.38
C PHE A 281 6.27 5.29 -26.09
N GLU A 282 6.69 4.36 -26.96
CA GLU A 282 6.46 2.92 -26.76
C GLU A 282 7.12 2.40 -25.47
N GLN A 283 8.32 2.89 -25.16
CA GLN A 283 9.00 2.54 -23.91
C GLN A 283 8.24 3.04 -22.68
N GLN A 284 7.75 4.30 -22.70
CA GLN A 284 6.93 4.84 -21.64
C GLN A 284 5.61 4.07 -21.52
N LEU A 285 4.90 3.87 -22.62
CA LEU A 285 3.64 3.13 -22.66
C LEU A 285 3.79 1.77 -21.98
N THR A 286 4.85 1.03 -22.31
CA THR A 286 5.15 -0.28 -21.70
C THR A 286 5.46 -0.17 -20.20
N ASN A 287 6.27 0.79 -19.77
CA ASN A 287 6.64 0.96 -18.37
C ASN A 287 5.44 1.35 -17.49
N TYR A 288 4.61 2.27 -17.99
CA TYR A 288 3.39 2.68 -17.30
C TYR A 288 2.37 1.53 -17.27
N ALA A 289 2.15 0.83 -18.38
CA ALA A 289 1.23 -0.32 -18.43
C ALA A 289 1.59 -1.39 -17.41
N ARG A 290 2.88 -1.76 -17.30
CA ARG A 290 3.39 -2.68 -16.26
C ARG A 290 3.06 -2.20 -14.86
N THR A 291 3.28 -0.91 -14.60
CA THR A 291 3.08 -0.36 -13.25
C THR A 291 1.60 -0.29 -12.88
N PHE A 292 0.74 0.14 -13.80
CA PHE A 292 -0.71 0.14 -13.61
C PHE A 292 -1.26 -1.27 -13.44
N ALA A 293 -0.87 -2.23 -14.28
CA ALA A 293 -1.27 -3.62 -14.15
C ALA A 293 -0.90 -4.19 -12.76
N SER A 294 0.35 -3.99 -12.33
CA SER A 294 0.82 -4.43 -11.02
C SER A 294 0.06 -3.77 -9.86
N ALA A 295 -0.23 -2.47 -9.99
CA ALA A 295 -0.99 -1.72 -8.98
C ALA A 295 -2.44 -2.20 -8.87
N LYS A 296 -3.17 -2.30 -9.98
CA LYS A 296 -4.59 -2.72 -9.96
C LYS A 296 -4.75 -4.15 -9.47
N ILE A 297 -3.88 -5.06 -9.91
CA ILE A 297 -3.87 -6.44 -9.41
C ILE A 297 -3.56 -6.49 -7.92
N SER A 298 -2.69 -5.62 -7.44
CA SER A 298 -2.44 -5.53 -6.00
C SER A 298 -3.69 -5.17 -5.21
N LEU A 299 -4.40 -4.13 -5.63
CA LEU A 299 -5.63 -3.68 -4.97
C LEU A 299 -6.71 -4.77 -5.03
N LEU A 300 -6.82 -5.48 -6.15
CA LEU A 300 -7.73 -6.63 -6.28
C LEU A 300 -7.35 -7.81 -5.37
N ARG A 301 -6.05 -8.03 -5.09
CA ARG A 301 -5.61 -9.03 -4.10
C ARG A 301 -6.01 -8.62 -2.68
N GLU A 302 -5.78 -7.36 -2.33
CA GLU A 302 -6.18 -6.82 -1.03
C GLU A 302 -7.70 -6.93 -0.82
N LEU A 303 -8.49 -6.69 -1.87
CA LEU A 303 -9.95 -6.87 -1.88
C LEU A 303 -10.41 -8.35 -1.85
N GLY A 304 -9.48 -9.31 -1.83
CA GLY A 304 -9.78 -10.74 -1.87
C GLY A 304 -10.47 -11.19 -3.16
N VAL A 305 -10.28 -10.45 -4.25
CA VAL A 305 -10.86 -10.74 -5.58
C VAL A 305 -9.90 -11.57 -6.42
N VAL A 306 -8.61 -11.24 -6.38
CA VAL A 306 -7.53 -12.00 -7.01
C VAL A 306 -6.77 -12.77 -5.94
N LYS A 307 -6.30 -13.97 -6.29
CA LYS A 307 -5.53 -14.83 -5.37
C LYS A 307 -4.30 -14.12 -4.81
N ASP A 308 -4.11 -14.25 -3.50
CA ASP A 308 -2.96 -13.69 -2.77
C ASP A 308 -1.70 -14.54 -3.00
N LYS A 309 -1.22 -14.54 -4.24
CA LYS A 309 0.03 -15.17 -4.66
C LYS A 309 0.65 -14.37 -5.78
N ARG A 310 1.98 -14.19 -5.70
CA ARG A 310 2.74 -13.48 -6.74
C ARG A 310 2.57 -14.17 -8.09
N ASN A 311 2.35 -13.38 -9.13
CA ASN A 311 2.12 -13.80 -10.52
C ASN A 311 0.92 -14.75 -10.71
N ASP A 312 0.04 -14.86 -9.71
CA ASP A 312 -1.24 -15.56 -9.83
C ASP A 312 -2.34 -14.50 -10.04
N TYR A 313 -3.04 -14.60 -11.16
CA TYR A 313 -4.07 -13.66 -11.60
C TYR A 313 -5.48 -14.28 -11.52
N THR A 314 -5.57 -15.48 -10.94
CA THR A 314 -6.83 -16.22 -10.78
C THR A 314 -7.82 -15.42 -9.93
N LEU A 315 -9.03 -15.27 -10.43
CA LEU A 315 -10.15 -14.71 -9.68
C LEU A 315 -10.65 -15.73 -8.66
N ILE A 316 -10.73 -15.32 -7.39
CA ILE A 316 -11.18 -16.15 -6.26
C ILE A 316 -12.37 -15.54 -5.51
N GLY A 317 -12.80 -14.35 -5.91
CA GLY A 317 -13.92 -13.65 -5.29
C GLY A 317 -14.53 -12.63 -6.25
N GLU A 318 -15.69 -12.10 -5.88
CA GLU A 318 -16.39 -11.11 -6.68
C GLU A 318 -16.03 -9.69 -6.24
N LEU A 319 -15.98 -8.77 -7.22
CA LEU A 319 -15.90 -7.34 -7.01
C LEU A 319 -17.34 -6.76 -6.92
N LYS A 320 -18.00 -6.96 -5.77
CA LYS A 320 -19.36 -6.49 -5.50
C LYS A 320 -19.40 -5.44 -4.41
#